data_AF-A0A6S8CVE9-F1
#
_entry.id   AF-A0A6S8CVE9-F1
#
_cell.length_a   1.000
_cell.length_b   1.000
_cell.length_c   1.000
_cell.angle_alpha   90.00
_cell.angle_beta   90.00
_cell.angle_gamma   90.00
#
_symmetry.space_group_name_H-M   'P 1'
#
loop_
_entity.id
_entity.type
_entity.pdbx_description
1 polymer ?
#
loop_
_entity_poly.entity_id
_entity_poly.type
_entity_poly.pdbx_seq_one_letter_code
_entity_poly.pdbx_strand_id
1 'polypeptide(L)'
;MDEENALGLAMSTIKRTAEAAALRFLLIKEMKGNDTPVILLGDLNDDPHSNTLDIISGAPRYLDSRGHDTALYSTNFLEQYRSLRDIYYTYVHQNKHETLDHILVSEEFYENSKRCRWKFRGLYLKNDHLDKDKATKEHEADGTSDHAIVKAKFEYNCFERNHNDKNNPGPNR
;
A
#
# COMPACT_ATOMS: atom_id res chain seq x y z
N MET A 1 -22.99 -8.33 23.31
CA MET A 1 -21.86 -8.98 22.64
C MET A 1 -21.71 -10.31 23.33
N ASP A 2 -22.07 -11.38 22.62
CA ASP A 2 -22.21 -12.72 23.21
C ASP A 2 -20.84 -13.41 23.30
N GLU A 3 -20.69 -14.37 24.21
CA GLU A 3 -19.39 -15.04 24.47
C GLU A 3 -18.80 -15.70 23.22
N GLU A 4 -19.64 -16.28 22.35
CA GLU A 4 -19.22 -16.86 21.07
C GLU A 4 -18.63 -15.80 20.12
N ASN A 5 -19.20 -14.60 20.08
CA ASN A 5 -18.68 -13.51 19.25
C ASN A 5 -17.33 -12.99 19.78
N ALA A 6 -17.16 -12.92 21.11
CA ALA A 6 -15.89 -12.56 21.71
C ALA A 6 -14.78 -13.58 21.38
N LEU A 7 -15.11 -14.88 21.46
CA LEU A 7 -14.18 -15.97 21.09
C LEU A 7 -13.83 -15.94 19.61
N GLY A 8 -14.83 -15.74 18.73
CA GLY A 8 -14.62 -15.64 17.28
C GLY A 8 -13.67 -14.51 16.89
N LEU A 9 -13.85 -13.31 17.48
CA LEU A 9 -12.96 -12.17 17.26
C LEU A 9 -11.52 -12.43 17.76
N ALA A 10 -11.38 -13.07 18.91
CA ALA A 10 -10.07 -13.44 19.45
C ALA A 10 -9.35 -14.44 18.54
N MET A 11 -10.04 -15.51 18.11
CA MET A 11 -9.47 -16.52 17.22
C MET A 11 -9.08 -15.92 15.85
N SER A 12 -9.93 -15.07 15.28
CA SER A 12 -9.63 -14.37 14.02
C SER A 12 -8.39 -13.49 14.13
N THR A 13 -8.22 -12.81 15.26
CA THR A 13 -7.05 -11.94 15.50
C THR A 13 -5.76 -12.76 15.62
N ILE A 14 -5.79 -13.86 16.36
CA ILE A 14 -4.65 -14.80 16.48
C ILE A 14 -4.25 -15.34 15.09
N LYS A 15 -5.24 -15.80 14.30
CA LYS A 15 -5.00 -16.35 12.97
C LYS A 15 -4.35 -15.32 12.04
N ARG A 16 -4.93 -14.12 11.90
CA ARG A 16 -4.40 -13.04 11.06
C ARG A 16 -2.99 -12.63 11.46
N THR A 17 -2.72 -12.55 12.77
CA THR A 17 -1.40 -12.20 13.29
C THR A 17 -0.36 -13.28 12.95
N ALA A 18 -0.72 -14.56 13.08
CA ALA A 18 0.15 -15.67 12.73
C ALA A 18 0.44 -15.72 11.22
N GLU A 19 -0.58 -15.50 10.38
CA GLU A 19 -0.45 -15.43 8.92
C GLU A 19 0.44 -14.24 8.49
N ALA A 20 0.26 -13.08 9.10
CA ALA A 20 1.10 -11.91 8.87
C ALA A 20 2.56 -12.15 9.24
N ALA A 21 2.83 -12.79 10.38
CA ALA A 21 4.19 -13.12 10.79
C ALA A 21 4.85 -14.14 9.85
N ALA A 22 4.09 -15.16 9.40
CA ALA A 22 4.57 -16.13 8.44
C ALA A 22 4.88 -15.48 7.08
N LEU A 23 3.98 -14.63 6.57
CA LEU A 23 4.20 -13.87 5.34
C LEU A 23 5.41 -12.94 5.46
N ARG A 24 5.55 -12.23 6.59
CA ARG A 24 6.71 -11.38 6.87
C ARG A 24 8.02 -12.17 6.80
N PHE A 25 8.06 -13.38 7.31
CA PHE A 25 9.25 -14.23 7.24
C PHE A 25 9.63 -14.60 5.80
N LEU A 26 8.65 -14.88 4.94
CA LEU A 26 8.87 -15.11 3.52
C LEU A 26 9.39 -13.85 2.81
N LEU A 27 8.77 -12.70 3.07
CA LEU A 27 9.18 -11.41 2.51
C LEU A 27 10.62 -11.05 2.88
N ILE A 28 11.00 -11.23 4.16
CA ILE A 28 12.38 -11.00 4.61
C ILE A 28 13.36 -11.90 3.86
N LYS A 29 13.02 -13.18 3.63
CA LYS A 29 13.90 -14.09 2.89
C LYS A 29 14.11 -13.67 1.45
N GLU A 30 13.05 -13.21 0.78
CA GLU A 30 13.13 -12.79 -0.61
C GLU A 30 13.85 -11.45 -0.77
N MET A 31 13.65 -10.51 0.16
CA MET A 31 14.17 -9.14 0.02
C MET A 31 15.58 -8.95 0.57
N LYS A 32 15.94 -9.66 1.65
CA LYS A 32 17.13 -9.32 2.43
C LYS A 32 18.43 -9.46 1.62
N GLY A 33 19.23 -8.41 1.62
CA GLY A 33 20.59 -8.41 1.07
C GLY A 33 20.65 -8.46 -0.45
N ASN A 34 19.54 -8.12 -1.13
CA ASN A 34 19.49 -8.05 -2.58
C ASN A 34 18.56 -6.90 -3.02
N ASP A 35 18.59 -6.56 -4.30
CA ASP A 35 17.79 -5.45 -4.87
C ASP A 35 16.58 -5.99 -5.68
N THR A 36 15.98 -7.11 -5.25
CA THR A 36 14.83 -7.71 -5.93
C THR A 36 13.58 -6.88 -5.62
N PRO A 37 12.95 -6.24 -6.62
CA PRO A 37 11.74 -5.47 -6.38
C PRO A 37 10.60 -6.40 -5.99
N VAL A 38 9.97 -6.16 -4.83
CA VAL A 38 8.84 -6.94 -4.32
C VAL A 38 7.59 -6.08 -4.26
N ILE A 39 6.48 -6.63 -4.74
CA ILE A 39 5.14 -6.07 -4.60
C ILE A 39 4.29 -7.12 -3.91
N LEU A 40 3.66 -6.74 -2.80
CA LEU A 40 2.64 -7.52 -2.13
C LEU A 40 1.27 -6.91 -2.45
N LEU A 41 0.37 -7.76 -2.96
CA LEU A 41 -1.02 -7.44 -3.22
C LEU A 41 -1.88 -8.32 -2.33
N GLY A 42 -2.87 -7.74 -1.65
CA GLY A 42 -3.85 -8.55 -0.93
C GLY A 42 -4.84 -7.74 -0.14
N ASP A 43 -5.96 -8.39 0.15
CA ASP A 43 -6.90 -7.97 1.16
C ASP A 43 -6.36 -8.39 2.53
N LEU A 44 -5.92 -7.41 3.32
CA LEU A 44 -5.41 -7.68 4.67
C LEU A 44 -6.56 -7.72 5.68
N ASN A 45 -7.79 -7.38 5.27
CA ASN A 45 -8.98 -7.27 6.13
C ASN A 45 -8.70 -6.45 7.40
N ASP A 46 -7.95 -5.36 7.22
CA ASP A 46 -7.45 -4.56 8.32
C ASP A 46 -7.29 -3.10 7.91
N ASP A 47 -7.46 -2.24 8.91
CA ASP A 47 -7.32 -0.79 8.76
C ASP A 47 -5.88 -0.44 8.34
N PRO A 48 -5.66 0.62 7.54
CA PRO A 48 -4.33 1.20 7.27
C PRO A 48 -3.42 1.43 8.50
N HIS A 49 -3.95 1.39 9.73
CA HIS A 49 -3.20 1.49 10.98
C HIS A 49 -3.14 0.20 11.81
N SER A 50 -3.29 -0.97 11.18
CA SER A 50 -3.36 -2.22 11.93
C SER A 50 -2.02 -2.84 12.32
N ASN A 51 -2.05 -3.60 13.42
CA ASN A 51 -0.91 -4.42 13.88
C ASN A 51 -0.46 -5.41 12.80
N THR A 52 -1.40 -5.95 12.02
CA THR A 52 -1.12 -6.90 10.93
C THR A 52 -0.30 -6.24 9.84
N LEU A 53 -0.67 -5.02 9.44
CA LEU A 53 0.06 -4.24 8.45
C LEU A 53 1.45 -3.87 8.95
N ASP A 54 1.60 -3.50 10.22
CA ASP A 54 2.90 -3.20 10.83
C ASP A 54 3.82 -4.42 10.84
N ILE A 55 3.28 -5.61 11.16
CA ILE A 55 4.04 -6.87 11.10
C ILE A 55 4.53 -7.14 9.67
N ILE A 56 3.64 -7.05 8.68
CA ILE A 56 3.96 -7.34 7.27
C ILE A 56 4.95 -6.32 6.71
N SER A 57 4.74 -5.03 7.00
CA SER A 57 5.55 -3.93 6.46
C SER A 57 6.90 -3.76 7.16
N GLY A 58 7.00 -4.20 8.43
CA GLY A 58 8.12 -3.90 9.29
C GLY A 58 8.06 -2.49 9.88
N ALA A 59 6.88 -1.86 9.86
CA ALA A 59 6.61 -0.51 10.37
C ALA A 59 7.66 0.54 9.94
N PRO A 60 7.87 0.74 8.62
CA PRO A 60 8.89 1.66 8.17
C PRO A 60 8.55 3.10 8.56
N ARG A 61 9.60 3.86 8.90
CA ARG A 61 9.49 5.31 9.03
C ARG A 61 9.39 5.91 7.66
N TYR A 62 8.20 6.39 7.33
CA TYR A 62 7.99 7.24 6.17
C TYR A 62 8.67 8.60 6.41
N LEU A 63 9.07 9.30 5.34
CA LEU A 63 9.72 10.63 5.36
C LEU A 63 11.21 10.67 5.74
N ASP A 64 11.64 9.94 6.76
CA ASP A 64 13.00 10.03 7.32
C ASP A 64 13.92 8.85 6.91
N SER A 65 13.37 7.82 6.26
CA SER A 65 14.17 6.68 5.80
C SER A 65 14.72 6.88 4.39
N ARG A 66 16.00 6.53 4.20
CA ARG A 66 16.65 6.37 2.88
C ARG A 66 16.31 5.03 2.21
N GLY A 67 15.11 4.51 2.47
CA GLY A 67 14.80 3.10 2.23
C GLY A 67 15.30 2.19 3.35
N HIS A 68 14.70 1.02 3.47
CA HIS A 68 15.19 -0.06 4.32
C HIS A 68 15.00 -1.39 3.57
N ASP A 69 16.06 -2.20 3.56
CA ASP A 69 16.21 -3.45 2.80
C ASP A 69 15.00 -4.39 2.87
N THR A 70 14.38 -4.49 4.06
CA THR A 70 13.22 -5.36 4.29
C THR A 70 11.93 -4.61 4.60
N ALA A 71 11.86 -3.31 4.34
CA ALA A 71 10.64 -2.53 4.54
C ALA A 71 9.70 -2.64 3.34
N LEU A 72 8.39 -2.65 3.61
CA LEU A 72 7.38 -2.45 2.59
C LEU A 72 6.60 -1.17 2.85
N TYR A 73 6.39 -0.39 1.80
CA TYR A 73 5.74 0.91 1.82
C TYR A 73 4.34 0.80 1.23
N SER A 74 3.33 1.31 1.95
CA SER A 74 1.97 1.33 1.46
C SER A 74 1.78 2.36 0.36
N THR A 75 1.22 1.95 -0.78
CA THR A 75 0.88 2.88 -1.88
C THR A 75 -0.19 3.90 -1.50
N ASN A 76 -1.08 3.57 -0.55
CA ASN A 76 -2.03 4.53 0.03
C ASN A 76 -1.27 5.66 0.73
N PHE A 77 -0.23 5.30 1.50
CA PHE A 77 0.63 6.29 2.13
C PHE A 77 1.42 7.09 1.07
N LEU A 78 1.96 6.44 0.03
CA LEU A 78 2.68 7.13 -1.05
C LEU A 78 1.80 8.15 -1.77
N GLU A 79 0.54 7.82 -2.04
CA GLU A 79 -0.43 8.74 -2.65
C GLU A 79 -0.75 9.92 -1.73
N GLN A 80 -1.01 9.66 -0.45
CA GLN A 80 -1.23 10.71 0.55
C GLN A 80 0.00 11.62 0.66
N TYR A 81 1.19 11.04 0.71
CA TYR A 81 2.42 11.79 0.82
C TYR A 81 2.68 12.65 -0.42
N ARG A 82 2.43 12.12 -1.61
CA ARG A 82 2.51 12.89 -2.86
C ARG A 82 1.50 14.04 -2.85
N SER A 83 0.26 13.77 -2.48
CA SER A 83 -0.80 14.79 -2.36
C SER A 83 -0.40 15.91 -1.39
N LEU A 84 0.23 15.59 -0.25
CA LEU A 84 0.72 16.60 0.71
C LEU A 84 1.85 17.47 0.13
N ARG A 85 2.78 16.90 -0.65
CA ARG A 85 3.78 17.69 -1.39
C ARG A 85 3.13 18.58 -2.44
N ASP A 86 2.11 18.04 -3.12
CA ASP A 86 1.34 18.72 -4.15
C ASP A 86 0.35 19.77 -3.58
N ILE A 87 0.09 19.85 -2.27
CA ILE A 87 -0.70 20.96 -1.68
C ILE A 87 0.02 22.31 -1.79
N TYR A 88 1.34 22.33 -2.02
CA TYR A 88 2.04 23.54 -2.47
C TYR A 88 1.77 23.90 -3.95
N TYR A 89 1.09 23.01 -4.71
CA TYR A 89 0.67 23.14 -6.11
C TYR A 89 -0.66 22.38 -6.38
N THR A 90 -1.78 22.88 -5.85
CA THR A 90 -3.18 22.60 -6.26
C THR A 90 -3.51 21.24 -6.92
N TYR A 91 -4.14 20.31 -6.18
CA TYR A 91 -5.51 19.77 -6.42
C TYR A 91 -5.78 18.61 -5.44
N VAL A 92 -6.80 18.73 -4.60
CA VAL A 92 -7.23 17.66 -3.67
C VAL A 92 -8.30 16.82 -4.36
N HIS A 93 -8.00 15.56 -4.67
CA HIS A 93 -9.05 14.59 -4.97
C HIS A 93 -9.56 13.97 -3.67
N GLN A 94 -10.71 14.46 -3.22
CA GLN A 94 -11.51 13.86 -2.15
C GLN A 94 -11.92 12.45 -2.54
N ASN A 95 -11.38 11.47 -1.83
CA ASN A 95 -12.03 10.22 -1.44
C ASN A 95 -11.03 9.38 -0.66
N LYS A 96 -10.83 9.74 0.62
CA LYS A 96 -10.13 8.88 1.59
C LYS A 96 -11.10 7.73 1.91
N HIS A 97 -11.15 6.74 1.03
CA HIS A 97 -11.81 5.47 1.30
C HIS A 97 -10.77 4.56 1.94
N GLU A 98 -11.06 4.09 3.14
CA GLU A 98 -10.30 3.02 3.79
C GLU A 98 -10.47 1.76 2.95
N THR A 99 -9.47 1.46 2.11
CA THR A 99 -9.46 0.22 1.36
C THR A 99 -8.88 -0.90 2.21
N LEU A 100 -9.63 -1.99 2.32
CA LEU A 100 -9.16 -3.26 2.90
C LEU A 100 -8.10 -3.93 2.02
N ASP A 101 -8.09 -3.58 0.73
CA ASP A 101 -7.07 -3.95 -0.23
C ASP A 101 -5.83 -3.05 -0.13
N HIS A 102 -4.69 -3.70 0.09
CA HIS A 102 -3.40 -3.04 0.24
C HIS A 102 -2.44 -3.46 -0.87
N ILE A 103 -1.78 -2.47 -1.48
CA ILE A 103 -0.61 -2.67 -2.32
C ILE A 103 0.59 -2.15 -1.53
N LEU A 104 1.46 -3.07 -1.12
CA LEU A 104 2.72 -2.76 -0.45
C LEU A 104 3.89 -3.02 -1.38
N VAL A 105 4.88 -2.14 -1.36
CA VAL A 105 6.02 -2.20 -2.28
C VAL A 105 7.35 -2.07 -1.55
N SER A 106 8.38 -2.76 -2.02
CA SER A 106 9.73 -2.69 -1.47
C SER A 106 10.41 -1.33 -1.71
N GLU A 107 11.59 -1.13 -1.14
CA GLU A 107 12.31 0.14 -1.26
C GLU A 107 12.69 0.51 -2.70
N GLU A 108 12.76 -0.46 -3.62
CA GLU A 108 12.97 -0.24 -5.05
C GLU A 108 11.83 0.57 -5.71
N PHE A 109 10.68 0.68 -5.05
CA PHE A 109 9.54 1.49 -5.48
C PHE A 109 9.38 2.77 -4.65
N TYR A 110 10.26 3.01 -3.67
CA TYR A 110 10.21 4.14 -2.77
C TYR A 110 11.18 5.24 -3.22
N GLU A 111 10.65 6.39 -3.63
CA GLU A 111 11.45 7.47 -4.25
C GLU A 111 12.58 8.02 -3.38
N ASN A 112 12.45 7.95 -2.06
CA ASN A 112 13.51 8.41 -1.13
C ASN A 112 14.59 7.34 -0.89
N SER A 113 14.40 6.11 -1.40
CA SER A 113 15.42 5.06 -1.31
C SER A 113 16.55 5.29 -2.31
N LYS A 114 17.77 4.98 -1.86
CA LYS A 114 18.94 4.90 -2.76
C LYS A 114 18.84 3.73 -3.75
N ARG A 115 18.00 2.74 -3.47
CA ARG A 115 17.75 1.57 -4.30
C ARG A 115 16.55 1.75 -5.22
N CYS A 116 15.93 2.93 -5.25
CA CYS A 116 14.76 3.18 -6.09
C CYS A 116 15.06 2.90 -7.58
N ARG A 117 14.25 2.02 -8.16
CA ARG A 117 14.25 1.66 -9.59
C ARG A 117 12.94 2.08 -10.28
N TRP A 118 11.86 2.17 -9.50
CA TRP A 118 10.51 2.41 -9.99
C TRP A 118 9.91 3.63 -9.31
N LYS A 119 9.52 4.62 -10.11
CA LYS A 119 8.89 5.84 -9.62
C LYS A 119 7.39 5.66 -9.46
N PHE A 120 6.83 6.05 -8.32
CA PHE A 120 5.39 6.01 -8.09
C PHE A 120 4.68 7.12 -8.88
N ARG A 121 3.69 6.76 -9.69
CA ARG A 121 2.95 7.69 -10.57
C ARG A 121 1.51 7.92 -10.16
N GLY A 122 0.98 7.11 -9.26
CA GLY A 122 -0.31 7.35 -8.64
C GLY A 122 -1.07 6.08 -8.32
N LEU A 123 -2.06 6.25 -7.47
CA LEU A 123 -3.05 5.25 -7.11
C LEU A 123 -4.39 5.56 -7.78
N TYR A 124 -5.03 4.53 -8.33
CA TYR A 124 -6.36 4.58 -8.91
C TYR A 124 -7.26 3.58 -8.20
N LEU A 125 -8.43 4.06 -7.78
CA LEU A 125 -9.47 3.28 -7.14
C LEU A 125 -10.67 3.26 -8.08
N LYS A 126 -11.06 2.07 -8.54
CA LYS A 126 -12.26 1.90 -9.36
C LYS A 126 -13.33 1.24 -8.51
N ASN A 127 -14.33 2.03 -8.13
CA ASN A 127 -15.45 1.64 -7.27
C ASN A 127 -16.83 1.86 -7.94
N ASP A 128 -16.88 2.29 -9.20
CA ASP A 128 -18.13 2.60 -9.91
C ASP A 128 -19.13 1.43 -9.96
N HIS A 129 -18.67 0.19 -9.80
CA HIS A 129 -19.54 -0.99 -9.71
C HIS A 129 -20.21 -1.13 -8.33
N LEU A 130 -19.61 -0.62 -7.26
CA LEU A 130 -20.16 -0.70 -5.90
C LEU A 130 -21.41 0.18 -5.71
N ASP A 131 -21.54 1.27 -6.46
CA ASP A 131 -22.68 2.19 -6.33
C ASP A 131 -23.92 1.74 -7.11
N LYS A 132 -23.75 0.91 -8.15
CA LYS A 132 -24.88 0.31 -8.89
C LYS A 132 -25.58 -0.79 -8.10
N ASP A 133 -24.83 -1.49 -7.25
CA ASP A 133 -25.24 -2.77 -6.68
C ASP A 133 -25.76 -2.65 -5.23
N LYS A 134 -25.55 -1.51 -4.56
CA LYS A 134 -26.16 -1.20 -3.25
C LYS A 134 -27.69 -1.10 -3.30
N ALA A 135 -28.26 -0.79 -4.46
CA ALA A 135 -29.71 -0.70 -4.64
C ALA A 135 -30.40 -2.08 -4.73
N THR A 136 -29.68 -3.14 -5.09
CA THR A 136 -30.29 -4.44 -5.44
C THR A 136 -29.71 -5.66 -4.71
N LYS A 137 -28.56 -5.56 -4.01
CA LYS A 137 -27.86 -6.72 -3.39
C LYS A 137 -27.61 -7.87 -4.39
N GLU A 138 -27.38 -7.55 -5.66
CA GLU A 138 -27.26 -8.53 -6.76
C GLU A 138 -25.86 -9.14 -6.93
N HIS A 139 -24.87 -8.79 -6.09
CA HIS A 139 -23.51 -9.34 -6.22
C HIS A 139 -23.44 -10.88 -6.19
N GLU A 140 -24.32 -11.52 -5.42
CA GLU A 140 -24.41 -12.99 -5.34
C GLU A 140 -25.01 -13.62 -6.62
N ALA A 141 -25.80 -12.86 -7.38
CA ALA A 141 -26.49 -13.33 -8.59
C ALA A 141 -25.64 -13.13 -9.85
N ASP A 142 -24.89 -12.02 -9.93
CA ASP A 142 -24.10 -11.66 -11.12
C ASP A 142 -22.59 -11.99 -10.97
N GLY A 143 -22.14 -12.39 -9.79
CA GLY A 143 -20.75 -12.76 -9.51
C GLY A 143 -19.75 -11.60 -9.53
N THR A 144 -20.25 -10.37 -9.40
CA THR A 144 -19.44 -9.14 -9.35
C THR A 144 -18.76 -8.99 -7.97
N SER A 145 -17.53 -8.48 -7.94
CA SER A 145 -16.79 -8.27 -6.69
C SER A 145 -17.39 -7.13 -5.84
N ASP A 146 -17.50 -7.40 -4.54
CA ASP A 146 -17.84 -6.45 -3.47
C ASP A 146 -16.66 -5.56 -3.04
N HIS A 147 -15.48 -5.77 -3.60
CA HIS A 147 -14.29 -4.95 -3.39
C HIS A 147 -14.04 -3.98 -4.55
N ALA A 148 -13.45 -2.82 -4.23
CA ALA A 148 -12.98 -1.87 -5.24
C ALA A 148 -11.70 -2.39 -5.90
N ILE A 149 -11.53 -2.15 -7.19
CA ILE A 149 -10.28 -2.51 -7.87
C ILE A 149 -9.24 -1.43 -7.53
N VAL A 150 -8.17 -1.84 -6.85
CA VAL A 150 -7.01 -0.99 -6.55
C VAL A 150 -5.94 -1.15 -7.64
N LYS A 151 -5.44 -0.04 -8.17
CA LYS A 151 -4.38 -0.02 -9.17
C LYS A 151 -3.32 1.01 -8.81
N ALA A 152 -2.08 0.57 -8.65
CA ALA A 152 -0.92 1.46 -8.57
C ALA A 152 -0.21 1.52 -9.92
N LYS A 153 0.27 2.71 -10.30
CA LYS A 153 1.10 2.91 -11.50
C LYS A 153 2.53 3.24 -11.09
N PHE A 154 3.48 2.52 -11.68
CA PHE A 154 4.90 2.77 -11.53
C PHE A 154 5.56 2.97 -12.90
N GLU A 155 6.65 3.72 -12.93
CA GLU A 155 7.47 3.93 -14.11
C GLU A 155 8.91 3.49 -13.83
N TYR A 156 9.49 2.73 -14.74
CA TYR A 156 10.89 2.32 -14.63
C TYR A 156 11.80 3.53 -14.81
N ASN A 157 12.87 3.61 -14.02
CA ASN A 157 13.81 4.72 -13.90
C ASN A 157 13.39 5.82 -12.91
N CYS A 158 13.75 5.60 -11.65
CA CYS A 158 13.43 6.54 -10.56
C CYS A 158 14.15 7.90 -10.67
N PHE A 159 15.30 7.95 -11.35
CA PHE A 159 16.13 9.14 -11.46
C PHE A 159 16.01 9.86 -12.82
N GLU A 160 15.10 9.42 -13.68
CA GLU A 160 14.87 10.11 -14.94
C GLU A 160 14.28 11.49 -14.68
N ARG A 161 15.03 12.53 -15.08
CA ARG A 161 14.60 13.91 -14.99
C ARG A 161 13.49 14.14 -16.00
N ASN A 162 12.30 14.48 -15.52
CA ASN A 162 11.39 15.25 -16.35
C ASN A 162 12.07 16.59 -16.64
N HIS A 163 12.30 16.94 -17.91
CA HIS A 163 12.87 18.24 -18.31
C HIS A 163 12.07 19.47 -17.79
N ASN A 164 10.87 19.25 -17.25
CA ASN A 164 10.02 20.25 -16.62
C ASN A 164 10.13 20.34 -15.09
N ASP A 165 10.86 19.44 -14.43
CA ASP A 165 10.99 19.43 -12.96
C ASP A 165 12.32 20.09 -12.53
N LYS A 166 12.29 21.42 -12.44
CA LYS A 166 13.48 22.24 -12.14
C LYS A 166 13.90 22.23 -10.67
N ASN A 167 13.16 21.59 -9.76
CA ASN A 167 13.28 21.87 -8.33
C ASN A 167 13.57 20.66 -7.42
N ASN A 168 14.05 19.53 -7.94
CA ASN A 168 14.54 18.43 -7.10
C ASN A 168 16.07 18.46 -6.98
N PRO A 169 16.67 18.96 -5.87
CA PRO A 169 18.08 18.76 -5.61
C PRO A 169 18.23 17.29 -5.27
N GLY A 170 18.69 16.49 -6.24
CA GLY A 170 18.92 15.07 -6.06
C GLY A 170 19.75 14.77 -4.80
N PRO A 171 19.74 13.52 -4.32
CA PRO A 171 20.43 13.16 -3.08
C PRO A 171 21.90 13.55 -3.19
N ASN A 172 22.38 14.33 -2.21
CA ASN A 172 23.79 14.69 -2.11
C ASN A 172 24.61 13.39 -2.15
N ARG A 173 25.47 13.30 -3.17
CA ARG A 173 26.41 12.19 -3.37
C ARG A 173 27.35 12.07 -2.19
#